data_AF-S2KAG7-F1
#
_entry.id   AF-S2KAG7-F1
#
_cell.length_a   1.000
_cell.length_b   1.000
_cell.length_c   1.000
_cell.angle_alpha   90.00
_cell.angle_beta   90.00
_cell.angle_gamma   90.00
#
_symmetry.space_group_name_H-M   'P 1'
#
loop_
_entity.id
_entity.type
_entity.pdbx_description
1 polymer ?
#
loop_
_entity_poly.entity_id
_entity_poly.type
_entity_poly.pdbx_seq_one_letter_code
_entity_poly.pdbx_strand_id
1 'polypeptide(L)'
;MTSKATQEYRSSFITLISQLSEIEQKGQEFFDKIEKSVFTPYDPIEAKADYNHLMSTLEGLETHARSCGLLSISGQADAQNTRNLATRNAETLQAVDTFFQEKNRLLMNIRAAVNASSVAGPSSNPVAATANTTR
;
A
#
# COMPACT_ATOMS: atom_id res chain seq x y z
N MET A 1 -10.64 8.08 -34.05
CA MET A 1 -10.02 6.75 -33.86
C MET A 1 -8.97 6.87 -32.77
N THR A 2 -9.13 6.16 -31.66
CA THR A 2 -8.09 6.04 -30.62
C THR A 2 -7.04 5.04 -31.07
N SER A 3 -5.75 5.35 -30.88
CA SER A 3 -4.67 4.44 -31.25
C SER A 3 -4.73 3.15 -30.41
N LYS A 4 -4.36 2.01 -31.00
CA LYS A 4 -4.21 0.72 -30.30
C LYS A 4 -3.34 0.85 -29.05
N ALA A 5 -2.26 1.63 -29.13
CA ALA A 5 -1.37 1.92 -28.00
C ALA A 5 -2.09 2.66 -26.86
N THR A 6 -2.99 3.60 -27.18
CA THR A 6 -3.81 4.30 -26.18
C THR A 6 -4.80 3.37 -25.50
N GLN A 7 -5.35 2.39 -26.23
CA GLN A 7 -6.29 1.41 -25.66
C GLN A 7 -5.58 0.41 -24.73
N GLU A 8 -4.44 -0.13 -25.14
CA GLU A 8 -3.61 -1.02 -24.31
C GLU A 8 -3.16 -0.33 -23.02
N TYR A 9 -2.75 0.94 -23.15
CA TYR A 9 -2.40 1.77 -22.00
C TYR A 9 -3.57 1.96 -21.04
N ARG A 10 -4.76 2.37 -21.55
CA ARG A 10 -5.96 2.57 -20.72
C ARG A 10 -6.35 1.29 -20.00
N SER A 11 -6.29 0.14 -20.68
CA SER A 11 -6.57 -1.16 -20.06
C SER A 11 -5.58 -1.49 -18.95
N SER A 12 -4.29 -1.24 -19.17
CA SER A 12 -3.23 -1.46 -18.18
C SER A 12 -3.41 -0.54 -16.96
N PHE A 13 -3.74 0.72 -17.21
CA PHE A 13 -3.99 1.70 -16.16
C PHE A 13 -5.24 1.35 -15.32
N ILE A 14 -6.34 0.94 -15.96
CA ILE A 14 -7.53 0.44 -15.24
C ILE A 14 -7.18 -0.75 -14.35
N THR A 15 -6.36 -1.67 -14.85
CA THR A 15 -5.91 -2.84 -14.07
C THR A 15 -5.12 -2.41 -12.84
N LEU A 16 -4.21 -1.44 -12.98
CA LEU A 16 -3.42 -0.93 -11.86
C LEU A 16 -4.26 -0.18 -10.83
N ILE A 17 -5.27 0.57 -11.28
CA ILE A 17 -6.22 1.22 -10.37
C ILE A 17 -7.02 0.17 -9.59
N SER A 18 -7.51 -0.88 -10.26
CA SER A 18 -8.20 -1.99 -9.59
C SER A 18 -7.31 -2.65 -8.54
N GLN A 19 -6.05 -2.93 -8.88
CA GLN A 19 -5.08 -3.49 -7.95
C GLN A 19 -4.81 -2.56 -6.77
N LEU A 20 -4.71 -1.24 -6.99
CA LEU A 20 -4.54 -0.27 -5.91
C LEU A 20 -5.77 -0.25 -4.98
N SER A 21 -6.99 -0.27 -5.53
CA SER A 21 -8.22 -0.33 -4.73
C SER A 21 -8.34 -1.60 -3.90
N GLU A 22 -7.92 -2.75 -4.43
CA GLU A 22 -7.85 -4.00 -3.65
C GLU A 22 -6.85 -3.90 -2.50
N ILE A 23 -5.69 -3.28 -2.72
CA ILE A 23 -4.69 -3.05 -1.66
C ILE A 23 -5.23 -2.06 -0.63
N GLU A 24 -5.95 -1.01 -1.04
CA GLU A 24 -6.61 -0.07 -0.13
C GLU A 24 -7.62 -0.78 0.76
N GLN A 25 -8.47 -1.64 0.19
CA GLN A 25 -9.43 -2.43 0.96
C GLN A 25 -8.74 -3.31 2.00
N LYS A 26 -7.71 -4.07 1.58
CA LYS A 26 -6.92 -4.90 2.51
C LYS A 26 -6.19 -4.06 3.56
N GLY A 27 -5.72 -2.87 3.19
CA GLY A 27 -5.10 -1.91 4.10
C GLY A 27 -6.09 -1.42 5.14
N GLN A 28 -7.34 -1.14 4.75
CA GLN A 28 -8.40 -0.76 5.68
C GLN A 28 -8.74 -1.91 6.64
N GLU A 29 -8.85 -3.14 6.14
CA GLU A 29 -9.06 -4.32 6.99
C GLU A 29 -7.93 -4.47 8.03
N PHE A 30 -6.69 -4.24 7.63
CA PHE A 30 -5.54 -4.23 8.52
C PHE A 30 -5.62 -3.12 9.58
N PHE A 31 -6.00 -1.90 9.19
CA PHE A 31 -6.19 -0.79 10.13
C PHE A 31 -7.32 -1.07 11.12
N ASP A 32 -8.44 -1.64 10.65
CA ASP A 32 -9.56 -2.05 11.48
C ASP A 32 -9.14 -3.11 12.51
N LYS A 33 -8.30 -4.08 12.13
CA LYS A 33 -7.75 -5.08 13.07
C LYS A 33 -6.87 -4.41 14.14
N ILE A 34 -6.03 -3.44 13.74
CA ILE A 34 -5.22 -2.66 14.69
C ILE A 34 -6.10 -1.85 15.63
N GLU A 35 -7.11 -1.15 15.13
CA GLU A 35 -8.00 -0.33 15.96
C GLU A 35 -8.78 -1.19 16.96
N LYS A 36 -9.29 -2.34 16.50
CA LYS A 36 -10.00 -3.30 17.35
C LYS A 36 -9.09 -4.08 18.29
N SER A 37 -7.75 -3.97 18.15
CA SER A 37 -6.79 -4.69 18.98
C SER A 37 -6.91 -4.38 20.48
N VAL A 38 -7.48 -3.21 20.81
CA VAL A 38 -7.80 -2.79 22.18
C VAL A 38 -8.85 -3.71 22.84
N PHE A 39 -9.76 -4.28 22.03
CA PHE A 39 -10.85 -5.14 22.49
C PHE A 39 -10.60 -6.62 22.19
N THR A 40 -10.02 -6.90 21.03
CA THR A 40 -9.71 -8.26 20.55
C THR A 40 -8.23 -8.31 20.20
N PRO A 41 -7.37 -8.94 21.02
CA PRO A 41 -5.92 -8.94 20.80
C PRO A 41 -5.56 -9.36 19.38
N TYR A 42 -4.82 -8.49 18.68
CA TYR A 42 -4.29 -8.80 17.37
C TYR A 42 -2.94 -9.50 17.53
N ASP A 43 -2.85 -10.76 17.10
CA ASP A 43 -1.63 -11.57 17.24
C ASP A 43 -0.45 -10.88 16.51
N PRO A 44 0.67 -10.59 17.19
CA PRO A 44 1.85 -10.00 16.57
C PRO A 44 2.40 -10.80 15.37
N ILE A 45 2.24 -12.13 15.36
CA ILE A 45 2.68 -12.97 14.24
C ILE A 45 1.77 -12.74 13.02
N GLU A 46 0.47 -12.71 13.24
CA GLU A 46 -0.54 -12.41 12.21
C GLU A 46 -0.38 -10.97 11.70
N ALA A 47 -0.21 -9.99 12.58
CA ALA A 47 0.01 -8.60 12.23
C ALA A 47 1.25 -8.38 11.36
N LYS A 48 2.35 -9.09 11.67
CA LYS A 48 3.57 -9.05 10.85
C LYS A 48 3.36 -9.72 9.49
N ALA A 49 2.62 -10.82 9.43
CA ALA A 49 2.29 -11.49 8.17
C ALA A 49 1.41 -10.60 7.27
N ASP A 50 0.37 -10.00 7.83
CA ASP A 50 -0.54 -9.08 7.12
C ASP A 50 0.21 -7.85 6.61
N TYR A 51 1.08 -7.27 7.42
CA TYR A 51 1.97 -6.17 7.00
C TYR A 51 2.88 -6.56 5.84
N ASN A 52 3.59 -7.70 5.96
CA ASN A 52 4.49 -8.16 4.91
C ASN A 52 3.73 -8.44 3.61
N HIS A 53 2.51 -9.00 3.71
CA HIS A 53 1.65 -9.23 2.56
C HIS A 53 1.26 -7.90 1.88
N LEU A 54 0.81 -6.91 2.65
CA LEU A 54 0.48 -5.58 2.12
C LEU A 54 1.68 -4.91 1.44
N MET A 55 2.85 -4.96 2.07
CA MET A 55 4.07 -4.38 1.50
C MET A 55 4.48 -5.09 0.21
N SER A 56 4.48 -6.42 0.20
CA SER A 56 4.81 -7.20 -1.00
C SER A 56 3.83 -6.92 -2.15
N THR A 57 2.54 -6.73 -1.85
CA THR A 57 1.53 -6.42 -2.86
C THR A 57 1.72 -5.00 -3.42
N LEU A 58 2.10 -4.03 -2.58
CA LEU A 58 2.47 -2.66 -3.00
C LEU A 58 3.71 -2.63 -3.89
N GLU A 59 4.74 -3.41 -3.55
CA GLU A 59 5.95 -3.54 -4.37
C GLU A 59 5.66 -4.22 -5.72
N GLY A 60 4.76 -5.21 -5.72
CA GLY A 60 4.23 -5.84 -6.92
C GLY A 60 3.48 -4.86 -7.83
N LEU A 61 2.61 -4.03 -7.24
CA LEU A 61 1.91 -2.96 -7.95
C LEU A 61 2.90 -1.97 -8.59
N GLU A 62 3.93 -1.57 -7.87
CA GLU A 62 4.95 -0.66 -8.40
C GLU A 62 5.72 -1.29 -9.56
N THR A 63 6.08 -2.57 -9.44
CA THR A 63 6.75 -3.33 -10.50
C THR A 63 5.88 -3.43 -11.75
N HIS A 64 4.58 -3.71 -11.58
CA HIS A 64 3.62 -3.75 -12.67
C HIS A 64 3.49 -2.37 -13.34
N ALA A 65 3.38 -1.29 -12.56
CA ALA A 65 3.32 0.07 -13.09
C ALA A 65 4.56 0.44 -13.94
N ARG A 66 5.78 0.01 -13.56
CA ARG A 66 6.98 0.23 -14.41
C ARG A 66 6.89 -0.58 -15.70
N SER A 67 6.48 -1.84 -15.60
CA SER A 67 6.39 -2.74 -16.76
C SER A 67 5.37 -2.26 -17.80
N CYS A 68 4.32 -1.57 -17.35
CA CYS A 68 3.32 -0.95 -18.22
C CYS A 68 3.79 0.38 -18.84
N GLY A 69 5.00 0.87 -18.50
CA GLY A 69 5.55 2.11 -19.03
C GLY A 69 4.96 3.39 -18.44
N LEU A 70 4.21 3.31 -17.32
CA LEU A 70 3.58 4.48 -16.68
C LEU A 70 4.61 5.47 -16.12
N LEU A 71 5.75 4.96 -15.62
CA LEU A 71 6.86 5.79 -15.15
C LEU A 71 7.60 6.53 -16.29
N SER A 72 7.52 6.01 -17.52
CA SER A 72 8.13 6.64 -18.71
C SER A 72 7.34 7.87 -19.16
N ILE A 73 6.09 8.02 -18.71
CA ILE A 73 5.21 9.15 -19.02
C ILE A 73 5.46 10.31 -18.02
N SER A 74 5.74 10.02 -16.75
CA SER A 74 5.93 11.02 -15.66
C SER A 74 7.30 11.71 -15.62
N GLY A 75 8.24 11.38 -16.51
CA GLY A 75 9.43 12.22 -16.73
C GLY A 75 10.81 11.55 -16.70
N GLN A 76 10.93 10.23 -16.54
CA GLN A 76 12.22 9.56 -16.81
C GLN A 76 12.35 9.31 -18.32
N ALA A 77 13.00 10.24 -19.01
CA ALA A 77 13.30 10.16 -20.42
C ALA A 77 14.37 9.09 -20.68
N ASP A 78 13.93 7.89 -21.05
CA ASP A 78 14.76 6.89 -21.72
C ASP A 78 14.18 6.54 -23.10
N ALA A 79 15.05 6.13 -24.02
CA ALA A 79 14.94 6.23 -25.48
C ALA A 79 13.75 5.50 -26.19
N GLN A 80 12.73 5.02 -25.48
CA GLN A 80 11.50 4.42 -26.03
C GLN A 80 10.34 5.42 -26.28
N ASN A 81 10.68 6.72 -26.36
CA ASN A 81 9.76 7.87 -26.32
C ASN A 81 8.70 7.95 -27.44
N THR A 82 8.78 7.14 -28.50
CA THR A 82 7.84 7.16 -29.64
C THR A 82 6.50 6.46 -29.35
N ARG A 83 6.44 5.51 -28.41
CA ARG A 83 5.18 4.81 -28.05
C ARG A 83 4.28 5.66 -27.13
N ASN A 84 4.86 6.63 -26.43
CA ASN A 84 4.25 7.39 -25.34
C ASN A 84 3.64 8.74 -25.75
N LEU A 85 3.86 9.20 -26.98
CA LEU A 85 3.38 10.52 -27.41
C LEU A 85 1.84 10.57 -27.51
N ALA A 86 1.20 9.46 -27.89
CA ALA A 86 -0.27 9.36 -28.00
C ALA A 86 -0.99 9.17 -26.65
N THR A 87 -0.25 8.88 -25.57
CA THR A 87 -0.77 8.68 -24.21
C THR A 87 -0.43 9.82 -23.27
N ARG A 88 0.44 10.77 -23.67
CA ARG A 88 0.73 12.03 -22.97
C ARG A 88 -0.36 13.10 -23.22
N ASN A 89 -1.60 12.82 -22.81
CA ASN A 89 -2.59 13.90 -22.66
C ASN A 89 -2.63 14.36 -21.18
N ALA A 90 -3.08 15.60 -20.94
CA ALA A 90 -3.08 16.20 -19.59
C ALA A 90 -3.89 15.37 -18.58
N GLU A 91 -5.02 14.80 -19.02
CA GLU A 91 -5.86 13.93 -18.18
C GLU A 91 -5.15 12.64 -17.76
N THR A 92 -4.39 12.02 -18.68
CA THR A 92 -3.63 10.80 -18.37
C THR A 92 -2.49 11.12 -17.43
N LEU A 93 -1.76 12.21 -17.65
CA LEU A 93 -0.70 12.65 -16.74
C LEU A 93 -1.26 12.89 -15.32
N GLN A 94 -2.37 13.61 -15.22
CA GLN A 94 -3.04 13.86 -13.95
C GLN A 94 -3.48 12.56 -13.26
N ALA A 95 -4.10 11.64 -14.00
CA ALA A 95 -4.55 10.37 -13.44
C ALA A 95 -3.38 9.51 -12.92
N VAL A 96 -2.25 9.52 -13.63
CA VAL A 96 -1.02 8.84 -13.21
C VAL A 96 -0.42 9.47 -11.97
N ASP A 97 -0.38 10.81 -11.91
CA ASP A 97 0.11 11.53 -10.74
C ASP A 97 -0.77 11.24 -9.51
N THR A 98 -2.09 11.27 -9.67
CA THR A 98 -3.03 10.88 -8.60
C THR A 98 -2.81 9.44 -8.15
N PHE A 99 -2.63 8.50 -9.08
CA PHE A 99 -2.32 7.11 -8.74
C PHE A 99 -1.06 6.98 -7.87
N PHE A 100 0.03 7.67 -8.24
CA PHE A 100 1.27 7.63 -7.45
C PHE A 100 1.14 8.34 -6.10
N GLN A 101 0.39 9.45 -6.04
CA GLN A 101 0.10 10.13 -4.77
C GLN A 101 -0.67 9.20 -3.82
N GLU A 102 -1.73 8.55 -4.29
CA GLU A 102 -2.53 7.62 -3.48
C GLU A 102 -1.73 6.40 -3.03
N LYS A 103 -0.93 5.80 -3.92
CA LYS A 103 0.00 4.71 -3.55
C LYS A 103 0.96 5.15 -2.44
N ASN A 104 1.54 6.34 -2.55
CA ASN A 104 2.49 6.86 -1.56
C ASN A 104 1.82 7.19 -0.23
N ARG A 105 0.59 7.75 -0.27
CA ARG A 105 -0.25 7.97 0.92
C ARG A 105 -0.52 6.65 1.63
N LEU A 106 -0.95 5.62 0.90
CA LEU A 106 -1.24 4.30 1.46
C LEU A 106 0.00 3.65 2.08
N LEU A 107 1.14 3.71 1.38
CA LEU A 107 2.43 3.21 1.89
C LEU A 107 2.83 3.89 3.21
N MET A 108 2.68 5.21 3.30
CA MET A 108 2.99 5.98 4.50
C MET A 108 2.08 5.57 5.67
N ASN A 109 0.78 5.43 5.41
CA ASN A 109 -0.20 5.03 6.42
C ASN A 109 0.07 3.61 6.95
N ILE A 110 0.37 2.65 6.07
CA ILE A 110 0.69 1.27 6.47
C ILE A 110 1.93 1.24 7.36
N ARG A 111 2.98 2.00 7.01
CA ARG A 111 4.19 2.11 7.84
C ARG A 111 3.90 2.78 9.19
N ALA A 112 3.08 3.83 9.21
CA ALA A 112 2.71 4.52 10.44
C ALA A 112 1.89 3.62 11.38
N ALA A 113 0.94 2.86 10.84
CA ALA A 113 0.10 1.95 11.61
C ALA A 113 0.94 0.87 12.33
N VAL A 114 1.87 0.22 11.63
CA VAL A 114 2.75 -0.78 12.24
C VAL A 114 3.63 -0.19 13.33
N ASN A 115 4.19 1.01 13.10
CA ASN A 115 4.99 1.68 14.11
C ASN A 115 4.15 1.97 15.35
N ALA A 116 2.92 2.48 15.20
CA ALA A 116 2.01 2.74 16.32
C ALA A 116 1.63 1.46 17.09
N SER A 117 1.34 0.36 16.38
CA SER A 117 1.06 -0.94 17.00
C SER A 117 2.26 -1.54 17.73
N SER A 118 3.48 -1.28 17.25
CA SER A 118 4.72 -1.78 17.87
C SER A 118 5.08 -1.05 19.17
N VAL A 119 4.61 0.19 19.37
CA VAL A 119 4.77 0.92 20.64
C VAL A 119 3.78 0.43 21.71
N ALA A 120 2.72 -0.29 21.32
CA ALA A 120 1.76 -0.92 22.24
C ALA A 120 2.24 -2.32 22.71
N GLY A 121 3.51 -2.44 23.10
CA GLY A 121 4.03 -3.58 23.87
C GLY A 121 3.86 -3.31 25.38
N PRO A 122 3.57 -4.33 26.19
CA PRO A 122 2.84 -4.19 27.45
C PRO A 122 3.59 -3.30 28.43
N SER A 123 2.88 -2.35 29.05
CA SER A 123 3.24 -1.93 30.39
C SER A 123 3.27 -3.20 31.24
N SER A 124 4.49 -3.68 31.49
CA SER A 124 4.78 -4.73 32.44
C SER A 124 4.11 -4.37 33.75
N ASN A 125 2.97 -4.99 34.04
CA ASN A 125 2.43 -5.04 35.38
C ASN A 125 3.53 -5.66 36.24
N PRO A 126 4.09 -4.96 37.24
CA PRO A 126 4.74 -5.67 38.31
C PRO A 126 3.61 -6.37 39.07
N VAL A 127 3.39 -7.65 38.77
CA VAL A 127 2.73 -8.53 39.73
C VAL A 127 3.61 -8.48 40.97
N ALA A 128 3.20 -7.65 41.94
CA ALA A 128 3.74 -7.69 43.28
C ALA A 128 3.37 -9.06 43.85
N ALA A 129 4.34 -9.98 43.77
CA ALA A 129 4.32 -11.22 44.49
C ALA A 129 4.41 -10.90 45.99
N THR A 130 3.27 -10.63 46.63
CA THR A 130 3.18 -10.65 48.09
C THR A 130 2.83 -12.07 48.52
N ALA A 131 3.83 -12.94 48.44
CA ALA A 131 3.88 -14.12 49.27
C ALA A 131 4.25 -13.67 50.69
N ASN A 132 3.29 -13.70 51.61
CA ASN A 132 3.56 -13.84 53.03
C ASN A 132 2.31 -14.49 53.66
N THR A 133 2.29 -15.82 53.68
CA THR A 133 2.68 -16.65 54.83
C THR A 133 1.68 -16.55 55.97
N THR A 134 0.98 -17.66 56.13
CA THR A 134 0.08 -18.08 57.20
C THR A 134 0.72 -17.96 58.59
N ARG A 135 0.10 -17.23 59.52
CA ARG A 135 -0.36 -17.70 60.84
C ARG A 135 -1.04 -16.58 61.62
#